data_AF-A0A3P7LJY4-F1
#
_entry.id   AF-A0A3P7LJY4-F1
#
_cell.length_a   1.000
_cell.length_b   1.000
_cell.length_c   1.000
_cell.angle_alpha   90.00
_cell.angle_beta   90.00
_cell.angle_gamma   90.00
#
_symmetry.space_group_name_H-M   'P 1'
#
loop_
_entity.id
_entity.type
_entity.pdbx_description
1 polymer ?
#
loop_
_entity_poly.entity_id
_entity_poly.type
_entity_poly.pdbx_seq_one_letter_code
_entity_poly.pdbx_strand_id
1 'polypeptide(L)'
;MSHSSATVRALTYCDLHYIKKDRLLQVLDFYTAFANSFARNLVLSYDLKTRLIFRKLEDVRRERELAEHRSNENYLSELTADHPVRRMIHRFRKIGTNANTASATAAGSGGSNATTAIGS
;
A
#
# COMPACT_ATOMS: atom_id res chain seq x y z
N MET A 1 1.62 -9.17 12.89
CA MET A 1 1.53 -7.85 13.54
C MET A 1 1.64 -6.76 12.50
N SER A 2 0.64 -5.87 12.37
CA SER A 2 0.79 -4.63 11.59
C SER A 2 1.33 -3.54 12.49
N HIS A 3 2.38 -2.86 12.06
CA HIS A 3 2.96 -1.71 12.76
C HIS A 3 2.43 -0.40 12.14
N SER A 4 2.41 0.67 12.93
CA SER A 4 2.06 2.01 12.43
C SER A 4 3.10 2.48 11.41
N SER A 5 2.64 3.07 10.32
CA SER A 5 3.49 3.56 9.22
C SER A 5 4.12 4.94 9.50
N ALA A 6 3.69 5.64 10.53
CA ALA A 6 4.16 6.99 10.87
C ALA A 6 4.17 7.22 12.38
N THR A 7 4.93 8.24 12.80
CA THR A 7 4.91 8.78 14.16
C THR A 7 3.84 9.87 14.29
N VAL A 8 3.19 9.93 15.44
CA VAL A 8 2.16 10.95 15.73
C VAL A 8 2.67 11.82 16.87
N ARG A 9 2.64 13.14 16.68
CA ARG A 9 3.11 14.11 17.68
C ARG A 9 2.09 15.23 17.84
N ALA A 10 1.75 15.57 19.08
CA ALA A 10 0.94 16.74 19.39
C ALA A 10 1.82 17.99 19.32
N LEU A 11 1.29 19.06 18.71
CA LEU A 11 1.98 20.36 18.62
C LEU A 11 1.63 21.27 19.81
N THR A 12 0.50 21.01 20.46
CA THR A 12 -0.03 21.72 21.63
C THR A 12 -0.70 20.72 22.57
N TYR A 13 -1.21 21.19 23.71
CA TYR A 13 -2.08 20.38 24.56
C TYR A 13 -3.34 19.96 23.79
N CYS A 14 -3.62 18.67 23.74
CA CYS A 14 -4.78 18.09 23.06
C CYS A 14 -5.40 16.97 23.90
N ASP A 15 -6.72 16.94 23.95
CA ASP A 15 -7.48 15.83 24.51
C ASP A 15 -7.87 14.85 23.41
N LEU A 16 -7.72 13.56 23.67
CA LEU A 16 -7.95 12.49 22.69
C LEU A 16 -8.92 11.45 23.25
N HIS A 17 -10.00 11.23 22.54
CA HIS A 17 -10.89 10.10 22.78
C HIS A 17 -10.43 8.92 21.91
N TYR A 18 -10.16 7.78 22.54
CA TYR A 18 -9.75 6.58 21.83
C TYR A 18 -10.57 5.37 22.26
N ILE A 19 -10.75 4.44 21.34
CA ILE A 19 -11.37 3.14 21.59
C ILE A 19 -10.44 2.03 21.10
N LYS A 20 -10.30 0.96 21.89
CA LYS A 20 -9.51 -0.20 21.49
C LYS A 20 -10.26 -0.98 20.40
N LYS A 21 -9.53 -1.46 19.40
CA LYS A 21 -10.09 -2.23 18.26
C LYS A 21 -11.02 -3.35 18.72
N ASP A 22 -10.57 -4.18 19.66
CA ASP A 22 -11.33 -5.37 20.06
C ASP A 22 -12.65 -5.00 20.76
N ARG A 23 -12.65 -3.91 21.53
CA ARG A 23 -13.87 -3.41 22.18
C ARG A 23 -14.82 -2.78 21.18
N LEU A 24 -14.31 -2.03 20.20
CA LEU A 24 -15.12 -1.50 19.12
C LEU A 24 -15.77 -2.64 18.32
N LEU A 25 -15.00 -3.67 17.95
CA LEU A 25 -15.51 -4.82 17.21
C LEU A 25 -16.62 -5.55 17.97
N GLN A 26 -16.46 -5.79 19.27
CA GLN A 26 -17.51 -6.39 20.10
C GLN A 26 -18.84 -5.61 20.04
N VAL A 27 -18.78 -4.28 20.05
CA VAL A 27 -19.97 -3.42 19.96
C VAL A 27 -20.59 -3.46 18.56
N LEU A 28 -19.75 -3.44 17.50
CA LEU A 28 -20.23 -3.50 16.12
C LEU A 28 -20.85 -4.86 15.79
N ASP A 29 -20.31 -5.95 16.35
CA ASP A 29 -20.86 -7.31 16.20
C ASP A 29 -22.21 -7.46 16.91
N PHE A 30 -22.39 -6.81 18.06
CA PHE A 30 -23.65 -6.82 18.79
C PHE A 30 -24.73 -5.95 18.11
N TYR A 31 -24.35 -4.79 17.58
CA TYR A 31 -25.24 -3.85 16.90
C TYR A 31 -25.00 -3.81 15.40
N THR A 32 -25.35 -4.91 14.72
CA THR A 32 -25.09 -5.11 13.28
C THR A 32 -25.70 -4.02 12.37
N ALA A 33 -26.91 -3.54 12.69
CA ALA A 33 -27.55 -2.45 11.94
C ALA A 33 -26.76 -1.13 12.05
N PHE A 34 -26.20 -0.85 13.23
CA PHE A 34 -25.33 0.31 13.44
C PHE A 34 -24.00 0.14 12.72
N ALA A 35 -23.43 -1.07 12.67
CA ALA A 35 -22.15 -1.33 12.01
C ALA A 35 -22.14 -0.91 10.53
N ASN A 36 -23.23 -1.16 9.80
CA ASN A 36 -23.38 -0.71 8.41
C ASN A 36 -23.45 0.81 8.26
N SER A 37 -24.04 1.49 9.24
CA SER A 37 -24.04 2.96 9.27
C SER A 37 -22.65 3.49 9.63
N PHE A 38 -22.01 2.92 10.65
CA PHE A 38 -20.69 3.29 11.12
C PHE A 38 -19.63 3.16 10.03
N ALA A 39 -19.60 2.04 9.31
CA ALA A 39 -18.62 1.77 8.25
C ALA A 39 -18.74 2.71 7.04
N ARG A 40 -19.96 3.21 6.74
CA ARG A 40 -20.18 4.15 5.63
C ARG A 40 -19.89 5.60 6.02
N ASN A 41 -20.12 5.96 7.28
CA ASN A 41 -20.05 7.34 7.73
C ASN A 41 -18.71 7.70 8.40
N LEU A 42 -17.98 6.73 8.96
CA LEU A 42 -16.68 7.00 9.54
C LEU A 42 -15.61 7.09 8.44
N VAL A 43 -15.16 8.32 8.19
CA VAL A 43 -14.00 8.59 7.34
C VAL A 43 -12.80 8.87 8.23
N LEU A 44 -11.72 8.11 8.07
CA LEU A 44 -10.46 8.38 8.74
C LEU A 44 -9.76 9.55 8.07
N SER A 45 -9.44 10.59 8.84
CA SER A 45 -8.64 11.71 8.33
C SER A 45 -7.21 11.30 7.97
N TYR A 46 -6.69 10.28 8.64
CA TYR A 46 -5.39 9.69 8.35
C TYR A 46 -5.36 8.22 8.74
N ASP A 47 -4.97 7.34 7.82
CA ASP A 47 -4.78 5.91 8.09
C ASP A 47 -3.32 5.60 8.42
N LEU A 48 -3.07 5.18 9.67
CA LEU A 48 -1.73 4.80 10.13
C LEU A 48 -1.27 3.43 9.63
N LYS A 49 -2.15 2.63 9.01
CA LYS A 49 -1.79 1.31 8.47
C LYS A 49 -1.13 1.43 7.10
N THR A 50 -1.61 2.32 6.24
CA THR A 50 -1.09 2.50 4.88
C THR A 50 0.20 3.30 4.87
N ARG A 51 1.16 2.89 4.03
CA ARG A 51 2.43 3.60 3.85
C ARG A 51 2.32 4.56 2.68
N LEU A 52 2.53 5.85 2.96
CA LEU A 52 2.67 6.86 1.91
C LEU A 52 4.04 6.73 1.24
N ILE A 53 4.05 6.62 -0.09
CA ILE A 53 5.27 6.60 -0.90
C ILE A 53 5.50 8.01 -1.44
N PHE A 54 6.59 8.63 -1.02
CA PHE A 54 7.00 9.94 -1.50
C PHE A 54 8.52 9.98 -1.65
N ARG A 55 9.01 10.86 -2.53
CA ARG A 55 10.43 11.21 -2.63
C ARG A 55 10.61 12.64 -2.19
N LYS A 56 11.63 12.89 -1.36
CA LYS A 56 11.95 14.24 -0.91
C LYS A 56 12.47 15.05 -2.10
N LEU A 57 11.97 16.28 -2.26
CA LEU A 57 12.37 17.14 -3.38
C LEU A 57 13.89 17.39 -3.43
N GLU A 58 14.53 17.52 -2.26
CA GLU A 58 15.98 17.65 -2.15
C GLU A 58 16.73 16.43 -2.70
N ASP A 59 16.21 15.22 -2.46
CA ASP A 59 16.83 13.99 -2.98
C ASP A 59 16.68 13.91 -4.49
N VAL A 60 15.52 14.34 -5.02
CA VAL A 60 15.27 14.42 -6.47
C VAL A 60 16.18 15.45 -7.14
N ARG A 61 16.37 16.62 -6.52
CA ARG A 61 17.29 17.66 -7.03
C ARG A 61 18.72 17.13 -7.10
N ARG A 62 19.20 16.49 -6.01
CA ARG A 62 20.52 15.88 -5.97
C ARG A 62 20.70 14.76 -6.99
N GLU A 63 19.70 13.90 -7.16
CA GLU A 63 19.73 12.82 -8.16
C GLU A 63 19.87 13.38 -9.58
N ARG A 64 19.21 14.51 -9.88
CA ARG A 64 19.30 15.19 -11.17
C ARG A 64 20.70 15.77 -11.43
N GLU A 65 21.29 16.45 -10.46
CA GLU A 65 22.66 16.98 -10.57
C GLU A 65 23.68 15.85 -10.82
N LEU A 66 23.55 14.74 -10.08
CA LEU A 66 24.40 13.56 -10.28
C LEU A 66 24.17 12.88 -11.64
N ALA A 67 22.94 12.90 -12.15
CA ALA A 67 22.61 12.34 -13.45
C ALA A 67 23.20 13.17 -14.61
N GLU A 68 23.25 14.50 -14.47
CA GLU A 68 23.86 15.40 -15.45
C GLU A 68 25.39 15.21 -15.54
N HIS A 69 26.04 14.79 -14.44
CA HIS A 69 27.46 14.43 -14.41
C HIS A 69 27.76 12.96 -14.72
N ARG A 70 26.73 12.09 -14.81
CA ARG A 70 26.93 10.66 -15.10
C ARG A 70 27.04 10.46 -16.61
N SER A 71 28.26 10.35 -17.13
CA SER A 71 28.45 9.76 -18.47
C SER A 71 27.76 8.39 -18.50
N ASN A 72 27.00 8.14 -19.56
CA ASN A 72 26.09 7.02 -19.73
C ASN A 72 26.79 5.65 -19.80
N GLU A 73 27.36 5.19 -18.69
CA GLU A 73 27.87 3.82 -18.55
C GLU A 73 26.78 2.93 -17.97
N ASN A 74 26.41 1.91 -18.75
CA ASN A 74 25.35 0.98 -18.41
C ASN A 74 25.91 -0.19 -17.59
N TYR A 75 26.28 0.08 -16.33
CA TYR A 75 26.91 -0.89 -15.43
C TYR A 75 26.11 -2.20 -15.21
N LEU A 76 24.83 -2.24 -15.57
CA LEU A 76 24.02 -3.46 -15.46
C LEU A 76 24.24 -4.45 -16.61
N SER A 77 24.68 -3.99 -17.79
CA SER A 77 24.96 -4.87 -18.93
C SER A 77 26.30 -5.62 -18.81
N GLU A 78 27.27 -5.09 -18.06
CA GLU A 78 28.55 -5.77 -17.80
C GLU A 78 28.44 -6.88 -16.74
N LEU A 79 27.35 -6.93 -15.98
CA LEU A 79 27.17 -7.89 -14.89
C LEU A 79 26.62 -9.24 -15.39
N THR A 80 27.37 -10.31 -15.11
CA THR A 80 26.99 -11.70 -15.40
C THR A 80 25.64 -12.07 -14.77
N ALA A 81 24.94 -13.07 -15.33
CA ALA A 81 23.61 -13.48 -14.87
C ALA A 81 23.59 -13.93 -13.39
N ASP A 82 24.71 -14.43 -12.88
CA ASP A 82 24.87 -14.87 -11.50
C ASP A 82 25.28 -13.79 -10.52
N HIS A 83 25.46 -12.55 -10.99
CA HIS A 83 25.88 -11.46 -10.14
C HIS A 83 24.86 -11.21 -9.00
N PRO A 84 25.30 -11.13 -7.73
CA PRO A 84 24.40 -11.03 -6.58
C PRO A 84 23.44 -9.83 -6.66
N VAL A 85 23.89 -8.69 -7.18
CA VAL A 85 23.04 -7.49 -7.40
C VAL A 85 21.95 -7.76 -8.45
N ARG A 86 22.28 -8.47 -9.54
CA ARG A 86 21.31 -8.82 -10.60
C ARG A 86 20.25 -9.79 -10.07
N ARG A 87 20.68 -10.80 -9.29
CA ARG A 87 19.77 -11.71 -8.56
C ARG A 87 18.88 -10.96 -7.57
N MET A 88 19.43 -9.97 -6.86
CA MET A 88 18.68 -9.13 -5.92
C MET A 88 17.59 -8.31 -6.62
N ILE A 89 17.93 -7.57 -7.69
CA ILE A 89 16.98 -6.78 -8.49
C ILE A 89 15.90 -7.68 -9.09
N HIS A 90 16.27 -8.86 -9.60
CA HIS A 90 15.31 -9.84 -10.13
C HIS A 90 14.30 -10.30 -9.06
N ARG A 91 14.77 -10.60 -7.84
CA ARG A 91 13.89 -10.95 -6.71
C ARG A 91 12.94 -9.80 -6.35
N PHE A 92 13.44 -8.57 -6.25
CA PHE A 92 12.59 -7.40 -5.98
C PHE A 92 11.51 -7.19 -7.03
N ARG A 93 11.83 -7.39 -8.32
CA ARG A 93 10.84 -7.29 -9.41
C ARG A 93 9.76 -8.37 -9.30
N LYS A 94 10.13 -9.62 -8.97
CA LYS A 94 9.17 -10.72 -8.74
C LYS A 94 8.25 -10.47 -7.52
N ILE A 95 8.76 -9.83 -6.48
CA ILE A 95 7.96 -9.44 -5.31
C ILE A 95 6.95 -8.35 -5.70
N GLY A 96 7.38 -7.36 -6.49
CA GLY A 96 6.50 -6.29 -6.99
C GLY A 96 5.36 -6.79 -7.88
N THR A 97 5.62 -7.77 -8.76
CA THR A 97 4.57 -8.36 -9.61
C THR A 97 3.52 -9.13 -8.81
N ASN A 98 3.93 -9.84 -7.75
CA ASN A 98 3.00 -10.60 -6.89
C ASN A 98 2.14 -9.71 -6.00
N ALA A 99 2.64 -8.53 -5.60
CA ALA A 99 1.85 -7.56 -4.84
C ALA A 99 0.73 -6.94 -5.70
N ASN A 100 1.00 -6.71 -6.99
CA ASN A 100 0.03 -6.11 -7.91
C ASN A 100 -1.12 -7.07 -8.28
N THR A 101 -0.86 -8.38 -8.36
CA THR A 101 -1.92 -9.39 -8.54
C THR A 101 -2.79 -9.55 -7.30
N ALA A 102 -2.23 -9.46 -6.09
CA ALA A 102 -3.01 -9.53 -4.85
C ALA A 102 -3.98 -8.34 -4.66
N SER A 103 -3.61 -7.14 -5.13
CA SER A 103 -4.53 -5.98 -5.15
C SER A 103 -5.63 -6.10 -6.21
N ALA A 104 -5.37 -6.80 -7.32
CA ALA A 104 -6.36 -7.00 -8.38
C ALA A 104 -7.46 -8.01 -7.96
N THR A 105 -7.12 -9.06 -7.21
CA THR A 105 -8.11 -10.05 -6.74
C THR A 105 -9.06 -9.48 -5.68
N ALA A 106 -8.67 -8.43 -4.95
CA ALA A 106 -9.53 -7.75 -3.98
C ALA A 106 -10.55 -6.79 -4.62
N ALA A 107 -10.35 -6.41 -5.89
CA ALA A 107 -11.27 -5.54 -6.65
C ALA A 107 -12.24 -6.33 -7.56
N GLY A 108 -12.16 -7.66 -7.57
CA GLY A 108 -12.91 -8.55 -8.46
C GLY A 108 -13.83 -9.53 -7.73
N SER A 109 -14.70 -9.05 -6.84
CA SER A 109 -15.83 -9.82 -6.31
C SER A 109 -17.15 -9.07 -6.52
N GLY A 110 -17.47 -8.81 -7.79
CA GLY A 110 -18.81 -8.48 -8.26
C GLY A 110 -19.20 -9.50 -9.33
N GLY A 111 -20.11 -10.40 -8.99
CA GLY A 111 -20.35 -11.65 -9.70
C GLY A 111 -20.81 -11.50 -11.16
N SER A 112 -20.15 -12.23 -12.05
CA SER A 112 -20.69 -12.59 -13.36
C SER A 112 -21.45 -13.91 -13.20
N ASN A 113 -22.76 -13.81 -13.04
CA ASN A 113 -23.65 -14.96 -13.07
C ASN A 113 -23.68 -15.53 -14.49
N ALA A 114 -23.40 -16.82 -14.61
CA ALA A 114 -23.57 -17.57 -15.85
C ALA A 114 -25.06 -17.65 -16.21
N THR A 115 -25.40 -17.40 -17.47
CA THR A 115 -26.65 -17.91 -18.05
C THR A 115 -26.39 -18.30 -19.50
N THR A 116 -26.21 -19.60 -19.68
CA THR A 116 -26.36 -20.35 -20.92
C THR A 116 -27.79 -20.18 -21.48
N ALA A 117 -27.94 -19.99 -22.80
CA ALA A 117 -28.90 -20.71 -23.69
C ALA A 117 -29.43 -19.90 -24.90
N ILE A 118 -29.12 -20.43 -26.10
CA ILE A 118 -29.98 -20.72 -27.29
C ILE A 118 -30.59 -19.57 -28.13
N GLY A 119 -30.38 -19.66 -29.46
CA GLY A 119 -31.23 -19.14 -30.55
C GLY A 119 -30.43 -18.31 -31.58
N SER A 120 -30.44 -18.55 -32.89
CA SER A 120 -31.17 -19.45 -33.80
C SER A 120 -30.29 -19.78 -35.00
#